data_AF-A0A7W2IYN6-F1
#
_entry.id   AF-A0A7W2IYN6-F1
#
_cell.length_a   1.000
_cell.length_b   1.000
_cell.length_c   1.000
_cell.angle_alpha   90.00
_cell.angle_beta   90.00
_cell.angle_gamma   90.00
#
_symmetry.space_group_name_H-M   'P 1'
#
loop_
_entity.id
_entity.type
_entity.pdbx_description
1 polymer ?
#
loop_
_entity_poly.entity_id
_entity_poly.type
_entity_poly.pdbx_seq_one_letter_code
_entity_poly.pdbx_strand_id
1 'polypeptide(L)'
;MYKKTLLIFFAFISTFAFAQKVSLFKQFYGSYDFTMLGNTMNVLPNGDPASCAILTESSDFLRINGDKTIVAAYLYWSGNGVEKEADLNVKLNGVEVKSTKENYLYLSTDKKSGYFSAFADVTNIVKQFGKGEYKLSELDLTRHMPKYCGGNYVGWSIAVVYQDPQIENNLVAIYDGFEIMDRDVNPMINIVLDGFRITNAANSKIAFLAWEGDKDISDGEELRINDKLLSNGLNPSNNAFNGTNTFSGSIEAWNMDLDLYDLSNHVKADDTSLDIKMKTNGDVVLINTIVLSVYSVFPDATIAFDSYKNHCHQRIVDVEYTVANYKGNHPLKSNTPIAFYINNELVGKAETDFEIGIGKESKLKTRLEIPAKFGYRFDLMINVDDDGTKKGFVYEIDEENNSTKSHVNLAKDCPIQKGVSANSDGSNDGFDLSIYDLNELKIYNRYGTEVFKHGKGYTTQWIGQDKNGQLLPAGTYYYVFSTAFETFSGYIYLIREIK
;
A
#
# COMPACT_ATOMS: atom_id res chain seq x y z
N MET A 1 24.20 37.20 44.86
CA MET A 1 22.80 37.56 44.58
C MET A 1 22.70 38.16 43.18
N TYR A 2 22.33 37.36 42.18
CA TYR A 2 21.88 37.86 40.87
C TYR A 2 20.61 37.09 40.52
N LYS A 3 19.44 37.74 40.65
CA LYS A 3 18.17 37.22 40.16
C LYS A 3 18.08 37.56 38.68
N LYS A 4 18.13 36.55 37.80
CA LYS A 4 17.74 36.69 36.39
C LYS A 4 16.22 36.55 36.30
N THR A 5 15.55 37.61 35.89
CA THR A 5 14.13 37.61 35.55
C THR A 5 13.97 37.02 34.15
N LEU A 6 13.26 35.90 34.02
CA LEU A 6 12.92 35.28 32.75
C LEU A 6 11.57 35.87 32.28
N LEU A 7 11.60 36.73 31.25
CA LEU A 7 10.40 37.12 30.51
C LEU A 7 10.05 36.00 29.53
N ILE A 8 8.88 35.39 29.70
CA ILE A 8 8.30 34.44 28.75
C ILE A 8 7.46 35.25 27.77
N PHE A 9 7.90 35.33 26.53
CA PHE A 9 7.15 35.92 25.42
C PHE A 9 6.17 34.85 24.90
N PHE A 10 4.88 35.01 25.21
CA PHE A 10 3.82 34.23 24.55
C PHE A 10 3.67 34.76 23.13
N ALA A 11 4.24 34.06 22.15
CA ALA A 11 3.95 34.30 20.75
C ALA A 11 2.55 33.75 20.44
N PHE A 12 1.56 34.64 20.35
CA PHE A 12 0.31 34.33 19.68
C PHE A 12 0.61 34.11 18.20
N ILE A 13 0.56 32.85 17.77
CA ILE A 13 0.56 32.50 16.35
C ILE A 13 -0.84 32.83 15.84
N SER A 14 -0.98 33.97 15.14
CA SER A 14 -2.17 34.25 14.34
C SER A 14 -2.14 33.32 13.13
N THR A 15 -3.02 32.33 13.11
CA THR A 15 -3.30 31.52 11.91
C THR A 15 -3.96 32.42 10.88
N PHE A 16 -3.24 32.76 9.81
CA PHE A 16 -3.82 33.40 8.64
C PHE A 16 -4.67 32.36 7.90
N ALA A 17 -6.00 32.49 7.94
CA ALA A 17 -6.90 31.67 7.14
C ALA A 17 -6.85 32.14 5.67
N PHE A 18 -6.27 31.30 4.82
CA PHE A 18 -6.31 31.38 3.37
C PHE A 18 -7.18 30.25 2.84
N ALA A 19 -7.72 30.39 1.63
CA ALA A 19 -8.34 29.30 0.88
C ALA A 19 -7.50 28.02 0.99
N GLN A 20 -8.13 26.92 1.41
CA GLN A 20 -7.42 25.64 1.58
C GLN A 20 -7.45 24.90 0.25
N LYS A 21 -6.28 24.61 -0.33
CA LYS A 21 -6.23 23.73 -1.51
C LYS A 21 -6.80 22.35 -1.18
N VAL A 22 -7.58 21.81 -2.10
CA VAL A 22 -8.07 20.43 -2.02
C VAL A 22 -6.86 19.51 -2.06
N SER A 23 -6.71 18.74 -0.99
CA SER A 23 -5.56 17.85 -0.79
C SER A 23 -5.98 16.61 -0.02
N LEU A 24 -5.16 15.56 -0.09
CA LEU A 24 -5.47 14.29 0.56
C LEU A 24 -5.61 14.49 2.07
N PHE A 25 -6.79 14.17 2.60
CA PHE A 25 -7.07 14.23 4.03
C PHE A 25 -6.88 12.87 4.70
N LYS A 26 -7.49 11.81 4.13
CA LYS A 26 -7.45 10.48 4.74
C LYS A 26 -7.72 9.36 3.74
N GLN A 27 -7.09 8.22 3.98
CA GLN A 27 -7.25 6.99 3.19
C GLN A 27 -7.71 5.83 4.08
N PHE A 28 -8.51 4.94 3.50
CA PHE A 28 -9.00 3.72 4.12
C PHE A 28 -8.72 2.55 3.17
N TYR A 29 -7.93 1.59 3.62
CA TYR A 29 -7.58 0.39 2.85
C TYR A 29 -8.26 -0.85 3.44
N GLY A 30 -8.97 -1.60 2.61
CA GLY A 30 -9.71 -2.79 3.01
C GLY A 30 -11.07 -2.83 2.30
N SER A 31 -11.99 -3.70 2.72
CA SER A 31 -13.35 -3.73 2.18
C SER A 31 -14.18 -2.55 2.68
N TYR A 32 -13.84 -1.33 2.24
CA TYR A 32 -14.50 -0.10 2.63
C TYR A 32 -15.24 0.51 1.45
N ASP A 33 -16.36 1.14 1.70
CA ASP A 33 -17.01 1.96 0.68
C ASP A 33 -17.55 3.23 1.35
N PHE A 34 -18.02 4.16 0.54
CA PHE A 34 -18.54 5.42 1.02
C PHE A 34 -19.94 5.70 0.50
N THR A 35 -20.61 6.56 1.25
CA THR A 35 -21.84 7.25 0.84
C THR A 35 -21.77 8.67 1.37
N MET A 36 -22.59 9.55 0.82
CA MET A 36 -22.75 10.91 1.32
C MET A 36 -24.24 11.21 1.50
N LEU A 37 -24.52 12.15 2.38
CA LEU A 37 -25.84 12.74 2.59
C LEU A 37 -25.66 14.21 2.88
N GLY A 38 -26.68 15.00 2.62
CA GLY A 38 -26.60 16.43 2.84
C GLY A 38 -27.76 17.15 2.18
N ASN A 39 -27.98 18.38 2.62
CA ASN A 39 -29.06 19.20 2.11
C ASN A 39 -28.69 20.68 2.19
N THR A 40 -29.34 21.46 1.35
CA THR A 40 -29.26 22.92 1.37
C THR A 40 -30.14 23.49 2.47
N MET A 41 -29.85 24.73 2.86
CA MET A 41 -30.77 25.56 3.65
C MET A 41 -31.45 26.61 2.78
N ASN A 42 -31.10 26.73 1.51
CA ASN A 42 -31.82 27.59 0.57
C ASN A 42 -33.26 27.05 0.39
N VAL A 43 -34.21 27.97 0.13
CA VAL A 43 -35.61 27.61 -0.17
C VAL A 43 -35.96 27.75 -1.66
N LEU A 44 -35.01 28.26 -2.44
CA LEU A 44 -35.05 28.47 -3.88
C LEU A 44 -33.62 28.68 -4.42
N PRO A 45 -33.37 28.49 -5.73
CA PRO A 45 -32.07 28.77 -6.35
C PRO A 45 -31.59 30.22 -6.10
N ASN A 46 -30.28 30.46 -6.18
CA ASN A 46 -29.75 31.83 -6.26
C ASN A 46 -30.19 32.51 -7.58
N GLY A 47 -29.83 33.79 -7.77
CA GLY A 47 -30.11 34.55 -9.00
C GLY A 47 -31.17 35.65 -8.89
N ASP A 48 -32.09 35.59 -7.92
CA ASP A 48 -33.04 36.69 -7.63
C ASP A 48 -32.50 37.64 -6.55
N PRO A 49 -32.12 38.89 -6.88
CA PRO A 49 -31.61 39.85 -5.90
C PRO A 49 -32.61 40.25 -4.81
N ALA A 50 -33.90 39.96 -5.00
CA ALA A 50 -34.94 40.20 -4.00
C ALA A 50 -35.12 39.01 -3.03
N SER A 51 -34.45 37.89 -3.28
CA SER A 51 -34.54 36.68 -2.46
C SER A 51 -33.22 36.35 -1.77
N CYS A 52 -33.31 36.07 -0.48
CA CYS A 52 -32.22 35.59 0.38
C CYS A 52 -32.77 34.79 1.57
N ALA A 53 -33.98 34.24 1.40
CA ALA A 53 -34.59 33.41 2.42
C ALA A 53 -33.79 32.10 2.55
N ILE A 54 -33.43 31.78 3.77
CA ILE A 54 -32.73 30.54 4.13
C ILE A 54 -33.42 29.95 5.36
N LEU A 55 -33.32 28.64 5.48
CA LEU A 55 -33.63 27.89 6.69
C LEU A 55 -32.43 27.94 7.65
N THR A 56 -32.68 27.64 8.92
CA THR A 56 -31.62 27.43 9.93
C THR A 56 -31.39 25.95 10.23
N GLU A 57 -32.15 25.08 9.55
CA GLU A 57 -32.11 23.64 9.70
C GLU A 57 -32.65 22.94 8.45
N SER A 58 -32.10 21.77 8.15
CA SER A 58 -32.59 20.87 7.10
C SER A 58 -32.17 19.43 7.40
N SER A 59 -32.83 18.48 6.73
CA SER A 59 -32.61 17.05 6.93
C SER A 59 -32.24 16.34 5.64
N ASP A 60 -31.46 15.26 5.75
CA ASP A 60 -31.34 14.22 4.72
C ASP A 60 -31.21 12.85 5.38
N PHE A 61 -31.37 11.77 4.62
CA PHE A 61 -31.36 10.40 5.10
C PHE A 61 -30.03 9.72 4.81
N LEU A 62 -29.42 9.08 5.80
CA LEU A 62 -28.24 8.23 5.59
C LEU A 62 -28.66 6.92 4.92
N ARG A 63 -28.34 6.78 3.64
CA ARG A 63 -28.71 5.62 2.81
C ARG A 63 -27.60 4.58 2.80
N ILE A 64 -27.60 3.70 3.80
CA ILE A 64 -26.73 2.52 3.85
C ILE A 64 -27.60 1.24 3.77
N ASN A 65 -27.20 0.31 2.91
CA ASN A 65 -27.89 -0.96 2.70
C ASN A 65 -27.31 -2.07 3.59
N GLY A 66 -28.16 -2.84 4.27
CA GLY A 66 -27.71 -3.93 5.14
C GLY A 66 -26.96 -3.47 6.40
N ASP A 67 -26.35 -4.42 7.09
CA ASP A 67 -25.65 -4.21 8.36
C ASP A 67 -24.18 -3.83 8.13
N LYS A 68 -23.94 -2.68 7.49
CA LYS A 68 -22.58 -2.16 7.27
C LYS A 68 -22.08 -1.44 8.51
N THR A 69 -20.77 -1.53 8.77
CA THR A 69 -20.16 -0.89 9.95
C THR A 69 -19.61 0.48 9.58
N ILE A 70 -20.13 1.55 10.18
CA ILE A 70 -19.57 2.89 9.98
C ILE A 70 -18.16 2.96 10.58
N VAL A 71 -17.20 3.45 9.80
CA VAL A 71 -15.79 3.56 10.18
C VAL A 71 -15.42 5.00 10.46
N ALA A 72 -15.87 5.92 9.60
CA ALA A 72 -15.64 7.35 9.71
C ALA A 72 -16.82 8.15 9.16
N ALA A 73 -17.03 9.35 9.69
CA ALA A 73 -17.96 10.32 9.14
C ALA A 73 -17.45 11.75 9.34
N TYR A 74 -17.45 12.55 8.28
CA TYR A 74 -16.95 13.92 8.29
C TYR A 74 -18.03 14.88 7.83
N LEU A 75 -18.42 15.80 8.70
CA LEU A 75 -19.41 16.84 8.45
C LEU A 75 -18.74 18.06 7.85
N TYR A 76 -19.33 18.57 6.78
CA TYR A 76 -19.02 19.80 6.09
C TYR A 76 -20.24 20.70 6.15
N TRP A 77 -20.06 21.99 6.43
CA TRP A 77 -21.10 22.99 6.24
C TRP A 77 -20.49 24.31 5.80
N SER A 78 -21.24 25.06 5.01
CA SER A 78 -20.70 26.19 4.26
C SER A 78 -21.80 27.20 3.96
N GLY A 79 -21.41 28.44 3.72
CA GLY A 79 -22.33 29.50 3.29
C GLY A 79 -21.68 30.86 3.20
N ASN A 80 -22.48 31.89 2.88
CA ASN A 80 -22.01 33.27 2.88
C ASN A 80 -21.73 33.77 4.30
N GLY A 81 -20.59 34.43 4.45
CA GLY A 81 -20.12 34.97 5.71
C GLY A 81 -18.62 34.83 5.86
N VAL A 82 -18.01 35.76 6.59
CA VAL A 82 -16.59 35.72 6.95
C VAL A 82 -16.42 36.05 8.42
N GLU A 83 -15.39 35.47 9.03
CA GLU A 83 -15.03 35.69 10.43
C GLU A 83 -16.25 35.55 11.37
N LYS A 84 -16.72 36.66 11.95
CA LYS A 84 -17.84 36.69 12.91
C LYS A 84 -19.22 36.43 12.27
N GLU A 85 -19.33 36.54 10.95
CA GLU A 85 -20.54 36.16 10.21
C GLU A 85 -20.61 34.64 10.00
N ALA A 86 -19.47 33.93 10.06
CA ALA A 86 -19.47 32.48 9.87
C ALA A 86 -19.95 31.76 11.12
N ASP A 87 -20.96 30.90 10.95
CA ASP A 87 -21.41 30.03 12.01
C ASP A 87 -20.59 28.74 12.05
N LEU A 88 -19.77 28.61 13.09
CA LEU A 88 -18.86 27.49 13.29
C LEU A 88 -19.37 26.50 14.35
N ASN A 89 -20.61 26.66 14.83
CA ASN A 89 -21.21 25.79 15.86
C ASN A 89 -22.64 25.42 15.45
N VAL A 90 -22.84 24.17 15.09
CA VAL A 90 -24.13 23.64 14.65
C VAL A 90 -24.56 22.50 15.58
N LYS A 91 -25.76 21.97 15.38
CA LYS A 91 -26.18 20.70 15.98
C LYS A 91 -26.47 19.68 14.90
N LEU A 92 -25.98 18.46 15.11
CA LEU A 92 -26.32 17.28 14.30
C LEU A 92 -27.14 16.32 15.15
N ASN A 93 -28.40 16.10 14.79
CA ASN A 93 -29.37 15.33 15.58
C ASN A 93 -29.44 15.80 17.05
N GLY A 94 -29.35 17.11 17.26
CA GLY A 94 -29.37 17.73 18.59
C GLY A 94 -28.04 17.67 19.36
N VAL A 95 -27.00 17.00 18.86
CA VAL A 95 -25.66 16.99 19.46
C VAL A 95 -24.87 18.19 18.94
N GLU A 96 -24.27 18.96 19.85
CA GLU A 96 -23.41 20.09 19.46
C GLU A 96 -22.18 19.64 18.68
N VAL A 97 -21.92 20.32 17.56
CA VAL A 97 -20.76 20.10 16.71
C VAL A 97 -20.09 21.44 16.48
N LYS A 98 -18.82 21.51 16.84
CA LYS A 98 -17.97 22.68 16.61
C LYS A 98 -16.98 22.39 15.50
N SER A 99 -16.80 23.36 14.60
CA SER A 99 -15.80 23.26 13.54
C SER A 99 -14.40 23.14 14.11
N THR A 100 -13.61 22.30 13.48
CA THR A 100 -12.16 22.15 13.71
C THR A 100 -11.33 22.86 12.64
N LYS A 101 -11.97 23.44 11.61
CA LYS A 101 -11.34 24.22 10.54
C LYS A 101 -12.09 25.53 10.32
N GLU A 102 -11.34 26.57 9.98
CA GLU A 102 -11.90 27.89 9.66
C GLU A 102 -11.37 28.30 8.28
N ASN A 103 -12.12 27.94 7.24
CA ASN A 103 -11.77 28.28 5.87
C ASN A 103 -12.58 29.50 5.43
N TYR A 104 -11.91 30.53 4.92
CA TYR A 104 -12.54 31.75 4.43
C TYR A 104 -12.07 32.08 3.02
N LEU A 105 -13.02 32.45 2.16
CA LEU A 105 -12.79 32.97 0.82
C LEU A 105 -13.39 34.36 0.73
N TYR A 106 -12.54 35.38 0.53
CA TYR A 106 -12.98 36.78 0.49
C TYR A 106 -13.28 37.22 -0.94
N LEU A 107 -14.45 37.84 -1.15
CA LEU A 107 -14.86 38.41 -2.43
C LEU A 107 -14.18 39.75 -2.75
N SER A 108 -13.59 40.39 -1.74
CA SER A 108 -13.00 41.72 -1.85
C SER A 108 -11.79 41.87 -0.94
N THR A 109 -10.90 42.79 -1.29
CA THR A 109 -9.68 43.08 -0.51
C THR A 109 -9.95 43.68 0.86
N ASP A 110 -11.14 44.28 1.07
CA ASP A 110 -11.56 44.80 2.37
C ASP A 110 -12.05 43.72 3.33
N LYS A 111 -12.12 42.46 2.86
CA LYS A 111 -12.47 41.26 3.65
C LYS A 111 -13.81 41.34 4.35
N LYS A 112 -14.73 42.17 3.87
CA LYS A 112 -16.04 42.30 4.50
C LYS A 112 -17.00 41.24 4.04
N SER A 113 -16.90 40.78 2.80
CA SER A 113 -17.78 39.78 2.19
C SER A 113 -17.01 38.56 1.73
N GLY A 114 -17.66 37.41 1.80
CA GLY A 114 -17.06 36.18 1.38
C GLY A 114 -17.88 34.96 1.78
N TYR A 115 -17.20 33.84 1.76
CA TYR A 115 -17.73 32.53 2.06
C TYR A 115 -16.89 31.90 3.17
N PHE A 116 -17.52 31.03 3.93
CA PHE A 116 -16.82 30.17 4.87
C PHE A 116 -17.15 28.71 4.60
N SER A 117 -16.20 27.84 4.95
CA SER A 117 -16.42 26.40 5.07
C SER A 117 -15.91 25.92 6.42
N ALA A 118 -16.68 25.00 6.99
CA ALA A 118 -16.45 24.41 8.29
C ALA A 118 -16.47 22.88 8.20
N PHE A 119 -15.74 22.26 9.12
CA PHE A 119 -15.44 20.84 9.09
C PHE A 119 -15.38 20.24 10.50
N ALA A 120 -16.00 19.09 10.70
CA ALA A 120 -15.86 18.32 11.93
C ALA A 120 -15.87 16.81 11.68
N ASP A 121 -15.08 16.06 12.45
CA ASP A 121 -15.22 14.62 12.55
C ASP A 121 -16.44 14.28 13.44
N VAL A 122 -17.50 13.76 12.82
CA VAL A 122 -18.75 13.39 13.47
C VAL A 122 -18.93 11.88 13.55
N THR A 123 -17.84 11.10 13.40
CA THR A 123 -17.85 9.63 13.39
C THR A 123 -18.62 9.04 14.56
N ASN A 124 -18.43 9.58 15.76
CA ASN A 124 -19.10 9.07 16.97
C ASN A 124 -20.60 9.36 16.96
N ILE A 125 -21.03 10.51 16.43
CA ILE A 125 -22.45 10.86 16.28
C ILE A 125 -23.09 9.92 15.27
N VAL A 126 -22.46 9.73 14.11
CA VAL A 126 -23.01 8.88 13.05
C VAL A 126 -23.04 7.39 13.46
N LYS A 127 -22.03 6.92 14.22
CA LYS A 127 -22.05 5.58 14.85
C LYS A 127 -23.17 5.42 15.88
N GLN A 128 -23.47 6.46 16.64
CA GLN A 128 -24.52 6.44 17.66
C GLN A 128 -25.92 6.38 17.04
N PHE A 129 -26.21 7.23 16.04
CA PHE A 129 -27.53 7.31 15.42
C PHE A 129 -27.74 6.27 14.33
N GLY A 130 -26.66 5.80 13.67
CA GLY A 130 -26.72 4.78 12.63
C GLY A 130 -27.48 5.24 11.40
N LYS A 131 -28.07 4.30 10.66
CA LYS A 131 -28.93 4.58 9.51
C LYS A 131 -30.19 5.33 9.95
N GLY A 132 -30.53 6.43 9.29
CA GLY A 132 -31.73 7.20 9.62
C GLY A 132 -31.69 8.60 9.04
N GLU A 133 -32.66 9.41 9.47
CA GLU A 133 -32.67 10.84 9.20
C GLU A 133 -31.60 11.55 10.03
N TYR A 134 -30.84 12.42 9.37
CA TYR A 134 -29.91 13.35 9.99
C TYR A 134 -30.40 14.75 9.75
N LYS A 135 -30.61 15.48 10.84
CA LYS A 135 -31.01 16.88 10.85
C LYS A 135 -29.83 17.72 11.31
N LEU A 136 -29.36 18.61 10.46
CA LEU A 136 -28.49 19.70 10.87
C LEU A 136 -29.36 20.88 11.28
N SER A 137 -29.09 21.47 12.43
CA SER A 137 -29.82 22.63 12.94
C SER A 137 -28.88 23.64 13.57
N GLU A 138 -29.40 24.83 13.88
CA GLU A 138 -28.65 25.95 14.46
C GLU A 138 -27.58 26.50 13.50
N LEU A 139 -27.66 26.24 12.19
CA LEU A 139 -26.84 26.93 11.20
C LEU A 139 -27.56 28.22 10.81
N ASP A 140 -27.37 29.28 11.59
CA ASP A 140 -28.14 30.52 11.44
C ASP A 140 -27.29 31.66 10.86
N LEU A 141 -27.48 31.91 9.57
CA LEU A 141 -26.84 32.99 8.84
C LEU A 141 -27.81 34.13 8.52
N THR A 142 -29.05 34.09 9.04
CA THR A 142 -30.14 34.98 8.65
C THR A 142 -29.85 36.46 8.90
N ARG A 143 -29.05 36.76 9.93
CA ARG A 143 -28.72 38.12 10.35
C ARG A 143 -27.97 38.93 9.28
N HIS A 144 -27.04 38.31 8.57
CA HIS A 144 -26.20 38.97 7.56
C HIS A 144 -26.55 38.55 6.13
N MET A 145 -27.41 37.56 5.94
CA MET A 145 -27.83 37.10 4.62
C MET A 145 -28.40 38.19 3.70
N PRO A 146 -29.09 39.25 4.18
CA PRO A 146 -29.56 40.33 3.32
C PRO A 146 -28.48 41.04 2.48
N LYS A 147 -27.21 40.90 2.85
CA LYS A 147 -26.06 41.43 2.09
C LYS A 147 -25.72 40.61 0.85
N TYR A 148 -26.18 39.36 0.78
CA TYR A 148 -25.82 38.37 -0.23
C TYR A 148 -27.02 37.95 -1.09
N CYS A 149 -28.16 38.66 -1.04
CA CYS A 149 -29.36 38.30 -1.82
C CYS A 149 -29.05 38.20 -3.32
N GLY A 150 -29.60 37.18 -3.97
CA GLY A 150 -29.31 36.82 -5.35
C GLY A 150 -28.02 36.01 -5.56
N GLY A 151 -27.12 35.93 -4.58
CA GLY A 151 -25.91 35.10 -4.61
C GLY A 151 -25.68 34.41 -3.27
N ASN A 152 -26.78 34.01 -2.63
CA ASN A 152 -26.73 33.38 -1.32
C ASN A 152 -26.79 31.86 -1.44
N TYR A 153 -25.92 31.18 -0.71
CA TYR A 153 -25.99 29.75 -0.49
C TYR A 153 -25.69 29.40 0.96
N VAL A 154 -26.30 28.32 1.43
CA VAL A 154 -26.01 27.70 2.72
C VAL A 154 -26.33 26.22 2.63
N GLY A 155 -25.45 25.35 3.10
CA GLY A 155 -25.70 23.92 3.06
C GLY A 155 -24.77 23.10 3.93
N TRP A 156 -25.05 21.80 4.01
CA TRP A 156 -24.23 20.84 4.74
C TRP A 156 -24.22 19.47 4.07
N SER A 157 -23.16 18.71 4.32
CA SER A 157 -23.00 17.35 3.85
C SER A 157 -22.15 16.53 4.81
N ILE A 158 -22.38 15.23 4.88
CA ILE A 158 -21.54 14.28 5.61
C ILE A 158 -20.99 13.25 4.63
N ALA A 159 -19.66 13.14 4.58
CA ALA A 159 -18.98 12.02 3.94
C ALA A 159 -18.90 10.85 4.93
N VAL A 160 -19.53 9.71 4.63
CA VAL A 160 -19.54 8.53 5.50
C VAL A 160 -18.77 7.39 4.84
N VAL A 161 -17.77 6.87 5.53
CA VAL A 161 -17.04 5.65 5.14
C VAL A 161 -17.50 4.51 6.02
N TYR A 162 -17.83 3.38 5.40
CA TYR A 162 -18.29 2.18 6.08
C TYR A 162 -17.54 0.94 5.57
N GLN A 163 -17.44 -0.07 6.41
CA GLN A 163 -16.95 -1.39 6.05
C GLN A 163 -18.08 -2.22 5.47
N ASP A 164 -17.83 -2.85 4.32
CA ASP A 164 -18.71 -3.79 3.67
C ASP A 164 -17.94 -5.08 3.37
N PRO A 165 -18.09 -6.16 4.17
CA PRO A 165 -17.33 -7.38 3.97
C PRO A 165 -17.73 -8.14 2.69
N GLN A 166 -18.74 -7.68 1.94
CA GLN A 166 -19.18 -8.29 0.69
C GLN A 166 -18.50 -7.71 -0.55
N ILE A 167 -17.73 -6.62 -0.41
CA ILE A 167 -16.91 -6.09 -1.50
C ILE A 167 -15.45 -6.51 -1.33
N GLU A 168 -14.74 -6.60 -2.45
CA GLU A 168 -13.29 -6.79 -2.41
C GLU A 168 -12.62 -5.60 -1.72
N ASN A 169 -11.39 -5.82 -1.26
CA ASN A 169 -10.60 -4.71 -0.73
C ASN A 169 -10.48 -3.63 -1.81
N ASN A 170 -10.50 -2.38 -1.37
CA ASN A 170 -10.33 -1.22 -2.22
C ASN A 170 -9.65 -0.11 -1.39
N LEU A 171 -9.47 1.03 -2.04
CA LEU A 171 -9.09 2.26 -1.39
C LEU A 171 -10.26 3.24 -1.44
N VAL A 172 -10.65 3.76 -0.28
CA VAL A 172 -11.44 4.99 -0.18
C VAL A 172 -10.52 6.13 0.26
N ALA A 173 -10.43 7.19 -0.53
CA ALA A 173 -9.63 8.37 -0.25
C ALA A 173 -10.52 9.61 -0.19
N ILE A 174 -10.39 10.40 0.88
CA ILE A 174 -11.09 11.66 1.07
C ILE A 174 -10.08 12.78 0.89
N TYR A 175 -10.41 13.71 0.02
CA TYR A 175 -9.69 14.95 -0.21
C TYR A 175 -10.53 16.10 0.32
N ASP A 176 -9.87 17.03 0.98
CA ASP A 176 -10.49 18.12 1.72
C ASP A 176 -9.84 19.45 1.33
N GLY A 177 -10.68 20.46 1.13
CA GLY A 177 -10.25 21.82 0.83
C GLY A 177 -11.42 22.79 0.83
N PHE A 178 -11.17 23.98 0.29
CA PHE A 178 -12.18 24.99 0.01
C PHE A 178 -11.60 25.93 -1.06
N GLU A 179 -11.78 25.55 -2.32
CA GLU A 179 -11.27 26.27 -3.48
C GLU A 179 -12.41 26.84 -4.32
N ILE A 180 -12.15 27.95 -5.01
CA ILE A 180 -13.13 28.67 -5.82
C ILE A 180 -12.74 28.62 -7.29
N MET A 181 -13.70 28.26 -8.14
CA MET A 181 -13.71 28.58 -9.55
C MET A 181 -14.55 29.83 -9.73
N ASP A 182 -14.00 30.80 -10.45
CA ASP A 182 -14.65 32.08 -10.69
C ASP A 182 -14.41 32.45 -12.15
N ARG A 183 -15.50 32.62 -12.90
CA ARG A 183 -15.47 32.99 -14.33
C ARG A 183 -14.57 34.19 -14.67
N ASP A 184 -14.48 35.17 -13.76
CA ASP A 184 -13.81 36.45 -13.99
C ASP A 184 -12.34 36.44 -13.54
N VAL A 185 -11.96 35.48 -12.69
CA VAL A 185 -10.62 35.43 -12.06
C VAL A 185 -9.86 34.14 -12.39
N ASN A 186 -10.43 32.99 -12.07
CA ASN A 186 -9.84 31.69 -12.31
C ASN A 186 -10.94 30.67 -12.61
N PRO A 187 -11.31 30.49 -13.89
CA PRO A 187 -12.45 29.66 -14.28
C PRO A 187 -12.15 28.15 -14.20
N MET A 188 -10.96 27.75 -13.76
CA MET A 188 -10.52 26.36 -13.78
C MET A 188 -9.73 25.98 -12.54
N ILE A 189 -10.01 24.79 -12.01
CA ILE A 189 -9.20 24.12 -11.01
C ILE A 189 -8.65 22.82 -11.62
N ASN A 190 -7.38 22.54 -11.34
CA ASN A 190 -6.76 21.25 -11.64
C ASN A 190 -6.25 20.62 -10.34
N ILE A 191 -6.71 19.40 -10.04
CA ILE A 191 -6.31 18.61 -8.88
C ILE A 191 -5.79 17.28 -9.37
N VAL A 192 -4.57 16.93 -8.95
CA VAL A 192 -4.02 15.60 -9.18
C VAL A 192 -4.26 14.76 -7.94
N LEU A 193 -5.01 13.67 -8.09
CA LEU A 193 -5.16 12.65 -7.06
C LEU A 193 -4.12 11.56 -7.28
N ASP A 194 -3.34 11.22 -6.26
CA ASP A 194 -2.33 10.16 -6.29
C ASP A 194 -2.36 9.31 -5.00
N GLY A 195 -1.35 8.46 -4.80
CA GLY A 195 -1.24 7.60 -3.62
C GLY A 195 -2.04 6.29 -3.72
N PHE A 196 -2.33 5.87 -4.95
CA PHE A 196 -2.98 4.60 -5.27
C PHE A 196 -2.44 4.04 -6.57
N ARG A 197 -2.79 2.79 -6.84
CA ARG A 197 -2.66 2.18 -8.16
C ARG A 197 -3.91 1.37 -8.45
N ILE A 198 -4.57 1.69 -9.54
CA ILE A 198 -5.84 1.05 -9.92
C ILE A 198 -5.54 -0.34 -10.46
N THR A 199 -6.05 -1.38 -9.82
CA THR A 199 -5.89 -2.77 -10.28
C THR A 199 -7.07 -3.22 -11.13
N ASN A 200 -8.25 -2.65 -10.90
CA ASN A 200 -9.45 -2.87 -11.69
C ASN A 200 -10.22 -1.56 -11.85
N ALA A 201 -10.54 -1.21 -13.09
CA ALA A 201 -11.32 0.00 -13.37
C ALA A 201 -12.79 -0.16 -12.91
N ALA A 202 -13.33 -1.38 -12.96
CA ALA A 202 -14.72 -1.65 -12.63
C ALA A 202 -15.07 -1.20 -11.20
N ASN A 203 -16.23 -0.56 -11.05
CA ASN A 203 -16.76 0.01 -9.80
C ASN A 203 -15.84 1.05 -9.12
N SER A 204 -14.86 1.60 -9.84
CA SER A 204 -14.23 2.85 -9.42
C SER A 204 -15.26 3.98 -9.50
N LYS A 205 -15.30 4.84 -8.49
CA LYS A 205 -16.28 5.95 -8.42
C LYS A 205 -15.70 7.13 -7.68
N ILE A 206 -16.25 8.30 -7.93
CA ILE A 206 -15.82 9.55 -7.30
C ILE A 206 -17.04 10.40 -6.98
N ALA A 207 -17.00 11.08 -5.84
CA ALA A 207 -18.01 12.06 -5.47
C ALA A 207 -17.41 13.42 -5.22
N PHE A 208 -18.21 14.45 -5.48
CA PHE A 208 -17.85 15.85 -5.28
C PHE A 208 -18.90 16.50 -4.38
N LEU A 209 -18.42 17.33 -3.45
CA LEU A 209 -19.22 18.35 -2.80
C LEU A 209 -18.78 19.71 -3.35
N ALA A 210 -19.68 20.34 -4.08
CA ALA A 210 -19.52 21.71 -4.53
C ALA A 210 -20.66 22.61 -4.03
N TRP A 211 -20.40 23.91 -3.98
CA TRP A 211 -21.35 24.94 -3.58
C TRP A 211 -21.45 26.02 -4.65
N GLU A 212 -22.56 26.77 -4.62
CA GLU A 212 -22.93 27.81 -5.59
C GLU A 212 -23.12 27.29 -7.03
N GLY A 213 -23.50 26.02 -7.21
CA GLY A 213 -23.92 25.54 -8.54
C GLY A 213 -25.32 26.01 -8.94
N ASP A 214 -25.47 26.42 -10.20
CA ASP A 214 -26.73 26.90 -10.80
C ASP A 214 -27.15 26.07 -12.02
N LYS A 215 -28.35 25.49 -11.95
CA LYS A 215 -28.96 24.72 -13.05
C LYS A 215 -29.11 25.51 -14.35
N ASP A 216 -29.32 26.82 -14.26
CA ASP A 216 -29.59 27.66 -15.42
C ASP A 216 -28.31 28.26 -16.05
N ILE A 217 -27.13 28.05 -15.43
CA ILE A 217 -25.82 28.50 -15.91
C ILE A 217 -24.97 27.29 -16.32
N SER A 218 -25.04 26.91 -17.60
CA SER A 218 -24.32 25.74 -18.13
C SER A 218 -23.12 26.07 -19.05
N ASP A 219 -22.63 27.31 -19.05
CA ASP A 219 -21.55 27.70 -19.98
C ASP A 219 -20.19 27.20 -19.48
N GLY A 220 -19.64 26.21 -20.17
CA GLY A 220 -18.30 25.67 -19.89
C GLY A 220 -18.16 24.98 -18.55
N GLU A 221 -19.27 24.56 -17.97
CA GLU A 221 -19.41 23.81 -16.72
C GLU A 221 -19.03 22.35 -16.92
N GLU A 222 -17.73 22.08 -16.85
CA GLU A 222 -17.15 20.79 -17.20
C GLU A 222 -16.41 20.20 -16.00
N LEU A 223 -16.68 18.93 -15.74
CA LEU A 223 -15.89 18.09 -14.86
C LEU A 223 -15.22 17.00 -15.70
N ARG A 224 -13.90 16.87 -15.62
CA ARG A 224 -13.11 15.91 -16.40
C ARG A 224 -12.20 15.09 -15.50
N ILE A 225 -12.08 13.80 -15.84
CA ILE A 225 -11.08 12.88 -15.27
C ILE A 225 -10.21 12.39 -16.42
N ASN A 226 -8.89 12.58 -16.33
CA ASN A 226 -7.95 12.23 -17.39
C ASN A 226 -8.41 12.78 -18.76
N ASP A 227 -8.81 14.06 -18.79
CA ASP A 227 -9.37 14.80 -19.93
C ASP A 227 -10.72 14.31 -20.49
N LYS A 228 -11.30 13.24 -19.95
CA LYS A 228 -12.63 12.74 -20.33
C LYS A 228 -13.72 13.40 -19.49
N LEU A 229 -14.76 13.91 -20.15
CA LEU A 229 -15.93 14.50 -19.48
C LEU A 229 -16.65 13.46 -18.60
N LEU A 230 -17.02 13.88 -17.41
CA LEU A 230 -17.96 13.18 -16.53
C LEU A 230 -19.39 13.67 -16.79
N SER A 231 -20.32 12.74 -16.66
CA SER A 231 -21.76 13.00 -16.63
C SER A 231 -22.47 11.83 -15.97
N ASN A 232 -23.70 12.05 -15.52
CA ASN A 232 -24.59 11.00 -15.05
C ASN A 232 -26.05 11.37 -15.38
N GLY A 233 -27.03 10.63 -14.84
CA GLY A 233 -28.45 10.88 -15.12
C GLY A 233 -29.00 12.22 -14.62
N LEU A 234 -28.38 12.81 -13.58
CA LEU A 234 -28.74 14.12 -13.03
C LEU A 234 -27.84 15.24 -13.56
N ASN A 235 -26.60 14.92 -13.91
CA ASN A 235 -25.54 15.89 -14.24
C ASN A 235 -25.12 15.76 -15.71
N PRO A 236 -25.65 16.63 -16.59
CA PRO A 236 -25.19 16.74 -17.98
C PRO A 236 -23.70 17.07 -18.05
N SER A 237 -23.02 16.63 -19.12
CA SER A 237 -21.57 16.82 -19.27
C SER A 237 -21.13 18.29 -19.42
N ASN A 238 -22.07 19.18 -19.70
CA ASN A 238 -21.86 20.62 -19.82
C ASN A 238 -22.56 21.40 -18.69
N ASN A 239 -23.06 20.74 -17.66
CA ASN A 239 -23.65 21.38 -16.49
C ASN A 239 -23.47 20.45 -15.28
N ALA A 240 -22.22 20.36 -14.82
CA ALA A 240 -21.84 19.49 -13.73
C ALA A 240 -22.14 20.09 -12.34
N PHE A 241 -22.40 21.40 -12.23
CA PHE A 241 -22.68 22.11 -10.99
C PHE A 241 -24.08 22.73 -11.06
N ASN A 242 -25.10 21.89 -11.03
CA ASN A 242 -26.48 22.24 -11.37
C ASN A 242 -27.45 22.20 -10.18
N GLY A 243 -26.94 22.18 -8.95
CA GLY A 243 -27.72 22.16 -7.73
C GLY A 243 -28.43 20.83 -7.49
N THR A 244 -27.76 19.70 -7.74
CA THR A 244 -28.34 18.34 -7.54
C THR A 244 -27.66 17.53 -6.44
N ASN A 245 -28.30 16.43 -6.04
CA ASN A 245 -27.72 15.48 -5.10
C ASN A 245 -27.98 14.06 -5.61
N THR A 246 -26.96 13.45 -6.22
CA THR A 246 -27.03 12.08 -6.75
C THR A 246 -27.39 11.03 -5.69
N PHE A 247 -27.01 11.21 -4.42
CA PHE A 247 -27.28 10.23 -3.36
C PHE A 247 -28.75 10.20 -2.95
N SER A 248 -29.42 11.36 -2.96
CA SER A 248 -30.86 11.47 -2.64
C SER A 248 -31.75 11.43 -3.88
N GLY A 249 -31.19 11.68 -5.07
CA GLY A 249 -31.93 11.90 -6.30
C GLY A 249 -32.56 13.29 -6.42
N SER A 250 -32.19 14.22 -5.53
CA SER A 250 -32.77 15.57 -5.51
C SER A 250 -32.29 16.40 -6.71
N ILE A 251 -33.24 17.12 -7.32
CA ILE A 251 -32.98 18.18 -8.31
C ILE A 251 -33.25 19.59 -7.74
N GLU A 252 -33.46 19.65 -6.43
CA GLU A 252 -33.77 20.84 -5.65
C GLU A 252 -32.76 20.97 -4.50
N ALA A 253 -31.51 20.58 -4.73
CA ALA A 253 -30.44 20.77 -3.75
C ALA A 253 -29.89 22.21 -3.76
N TRP A 254 -30.35 23.06 -4.69
CA TRP A 254 -30.16 24.53 -4.78
C TRP A 254 -28.83 25.06 -4.21
N ASN A 255 -27.94 25.47 -5.12
CA ASN A 255 -26.62 26.06 -4.79
C ASN A 255 -25.70 25.08 -4.05
N MET A 256 -26.01 23.78 -4.11
CA MET A 256 -25.21 22.68 -3.58
C MET A 256 -25.27 21.51 -4.56
N ASP A 257 -24.09 20.99 -4.88
CA ASP A 257 -23.90 19.79 -5.69
C ASP A 257 -23.29 18.71 -4.81
N LEU A 258 -23.99 17.59 -4.68
CA LEU A 258 -23.51 16.41 -3.94
C LEU A 258 -23.65 15.19 -4.83
N ASP A 259 -22.66 15.03 -5.71
CA ASP A 259 -22.81 14.19 -6.88
C ASP A 259 -21.78 13.08 -6.95
N LEU A 260 -22.24 11.94 -7.46
CA LEU A 260 -21.49 10.70 -7.59
C LEU A 260 -21.37 10.32 -9.06
N TYR A 261 -20.16 9.99 -9.49
CA TYR A 261 -19.86 9.59 -10.85
C TYR A 261 -19.21 8.20 -10.85
N ASP A 262 -19.66 7.35 -11.79
CA ASP A 262 -18.95 6.12 -12.13
C ASP A 262 -17.69 6.47 -12.92
N LEU A 263 -16.57 5.87 -12.53
CA LEU A 263 -15.27 6.06 -13.17
C LEU A 263 -14.83 4.86 -13.99
N SER A 264 -15.64 3.80 -14.08
CA SER A 264 -15.26 2.54 -14.72
C SER A 264 -14.78 2.69 -16.17
N ASN A 265 -15.22 3.73 -16.89
CA ASN A 265 -14.82 4.03 -18.27
C ASN A 265 -13.79 5.19 -18.39
N HIS A 266 -13.41 5.79 -17.26
CA HIS A 266 -12.55 6.97 -17.19
C HIS A 266 -11.15 6.66 -16.68
N VAL A 267 -11.01 5.55 -15.96
CA VAL A 267 -9.74 5.04 -15.45
C VAL A 267 -9.38 3.71 -16.11
N LYS A 268 -8.12 3.31 -16.00
CA LYS A 268 -7.63 2.00 -16.45
C LYS A 268 -6.80 1.34 -15.36
N ALA A 269 -6.61 0.02 -15.50
CA ALA A 269 -5.61 -0.68 -14.70
C ALA A 269 -4.23 0.00 -14.88
N ASP A 270 -3.47 0.01 -13.79
CA ASP A 270 -2.16 0.63 -13.63
C ASP A 270 -2.13 2.17 -13.60
N ASP A 271 -3.27 2.86 -13.65
CA ASP A 271 -3.30 4.29 -13.34
C ASP A 271 -2.86 4.50 -11.88
N THR A 272 -1.85 5.36 -11.70
CA THR A 272 -1.29 5.72 -10.38
C THR A 272 -1.65 7.13 -9.93
N SER A 273 -2.33 7.86 -10.82
CA SER A 273 -2.82 9.21 -10.57
C SER A 273 -4.05 9.48 -11.43
N LEU A 274 -4.92 10.37 -10.97
CA LEU A 274 -6.04 10.92 -11.74
C LEU A 274 -5.91 12.43 -11.82
N ASP A 275 -5.95 12.97 -13.05
CA ASP A 275 -6.02 14.40 -13.30
C ASP A 275 -7.50 14.82 -13.33
N ILE A 276 -7.89 15.65 -12.35
CA ILE A 276 -9.23 16.21 -12.22
C ILE A 276 -9.20 17.66 -12.68
N LYS A 277 -9.92 17.93 -13.77
CA LYS A 277 -10.13 19.31 -14.25
C LYS A 277 -11.57 19.69 -14.07
N MET A 278 -11.79 20.79 -13.36
CA MET A 278 -13.09 21.40 -13.21
C MET A 278 -13.04 22.79 -13.83
N LYS A 279 -14.11 23.16 -14.51
CA LYS A 279 -14.20 24.44 -15.22
C LYS A 279 -15.61 25.00 -15.14
N THR A 280 -15.73 26.32 -15.07
CA THR A 280 -16.95 27.08 -15.38
C THR A 280 -16.58 28.35 -16.15
N ASN A 281 -17.36 28.74 -17.17
CA ASN A 281 -17.22 30.04 -17.84
C ASN A 281 -18.28 31.05 -17.40
N GLY A 282 -19.34 30.58 -16.75
CA GLY A 282 -20.53 31.38 -16.45
C GLY A 282 -20.73 31.66 -14.98
N ASP A 283 -20.10 30.88 -14.09
CA ASP A 283 -20.49 30.79 -12.69
C ASP A 283 -19.33 30.99 -11.70
N VAL A 284 -19.69 31.03 -10.41
CA VAL A 284 -18.80 30.90 -9.27
C VAL A 284 -19.13 29.59 -8.56
N VAL A 285 -18.18 28.67 -8.51
CA VAL A 285 -18.38 27.34 -7.89
C VAL A 285 -17.30 27.09 -6.86
N LEU A 286 -17.67 26.60 -5.68
CA LEU A 286 -16.73 26.28 -4.60
C LEU A 286 -16.62 24.78 -4.38
N ILE A 287 -15.41 24.22 -4.47
CA ILE A 287 -15.14 22.80 -4.23
C ILE A 287 -14.67 22.59 -2.79
N ASN A 288 -15.33 21.70 -2.06
CA ASN A 288 -15.06 21.49 -0.64
C ASN A 288 -14.49 20.10 -0.32
N THR A 289 -15.04 19.04 -0.91
CA THR A 289 -14.49 17.69 -0.72
C THR A 289 -14.68 16.84 -1.97
N ILE A 290 -13.70 15.94 -2.17
CA ILE A 290 -13.73 14.90 -3.20
C ILE A 290 -13.54 13.57 -2.48
N VAL A 291 -14.40 12.59 -2.76
CA VAL A 291 -14.27 11.24 -2.22
C VAL A 291 -14.08 10.25 -3.36
N LEU A 292 -12.92 9.61 -3.40
CA LEU A 292 -12.55 8.63 -4.40
C LEU A 292 -12.67 7.22 -3.82
N SER A 293 -13.24 6.29 -4.58
CA SER A 293 -13.15 4.85 -4.34
C SER A 293 -12.59 4.17 -5.58
N VAL A 294 -11.43 3.53 -5.44
CA VAL A 294 -10.78 2.77 -6.53
C VAL A 294 -10.30 1.42 -6.02
N TYR A 295 -10.35 0.40 -6.87
CA TYR A 295 -9.76 -0.89 -6.54
C TYR A 295 -8.25 -0.76 -6.57
N SER A 296 -7.64 -0.79 -5.39
CA SER A 296 -6.20 -0.66 -5.21
C SER A 296 -5.74 -1.71 -4.21
N VAL A 297 -5.45 -2.90 -4.74
CA VAL A 297 -5.20 -4.11 -3.96
C VAL A 297 -3.97 -4.85 -4.45
N PHE A 298 -3.01 -5.05 -3.55
CA PHE A 298 -1.71 -5.67 -3.82
C PHE A 298 -1.35 -6.66 -2.71
N PRO A 299 -0.80 -7.84 -3.06
CA PRO A 299 -0.08 -8.66 -2.08
C PRO A 299 1.22 -7.97 -1.63
N ASP A 300 1.86 -8.54 -0.60
CA ASP A 300 3.19 -8.15 -0.13
C ASP A 300 3.97 -9.41 0.29
N ALA A 301 4.57 -10.08 -0.69
CA ALA A 301 5.24 -11.35 -0.58
C ALA A 301 6.63 -11.17 0.04
N THR A 302 6.77 -11.69 1.24
CA THR A 302 8.06 -11.82 1.93
C THR A 302 8.49 -13.27 1.91
N ILE A 303 9.80 -13.51 2.00
CA ILE A 303 10.34 -14.85 2.11
C ILE A 303 11.38 -14.95 3.24
N ALA A 304 11.32 -16.05 3.98
CA ALA A 304 12.26 -16.37 5.05
C ALA A 304 12.89 -17.74 4.80
N PHE A 305 14.21 -17.81 4.97
CA PHE A 305 14.93 -19.09 4.97
C PHE A 305 14.73 -19.77 6.33
N ASP A 306 14.24 -21.01 6.32
CA ASP A 306 14.00 -21.76 7.56
C ASP A 306 15.14 -22.72 7.86
N SER A 307 15.41 -23.64 6.93
CA SER A 307 16.36 -24.73 7.15
C SER A 307 16.88 -25.33 5.84
N TYR A 308 17.92 -26.15 5.93
CA TYR A 308 18.35 -26.99 4.81
C TYR A 308 18.90 -28.33 5.29
N LYS A 309 18.82 -29.33 4.42
CA LYS A 309 19.42 -30.66 4.59
C LYS A 309 20.27 -31.01 3.38
N ASN A 310 21.53 -31.34 3.63
CA ASN A 310 22.45 -31.79 2.59
C ASN A 310 22.34 -33.30 2.35
N HIS A 311 22.64 -33.73 1.11
CA HIS A 311 22.87 -35.13 0.78
C HIS A 311 24.35 -35.34 0.43
N CYS A 312 25.06 -36.07 1.30
CA CYS A 312 26.50 -36.23 1.20
C CYS A 312 26.94 -36.82 -0.13
N HIS A 313 28.00 -36.24 -0.70
CA HIS A 313 28.59 -36.64 -1.98
C HIS A 313 27.66 -36.53 -3.20
N GLN A 314 26.44 -36.00 -3.05
CA GLN A 314 25.48 -35.83 -4.15
C GLN A 314 25.36 -34.38 -4.63
N ARG A 315 25.85 -33.42 -3.84
CA ARG A 315 25.67 -31.96 -4.09
C ARG A 315 24.19 -31.57 -4.27
N ILE A 316 23.30 -32.29 -3.59
CA ILE A 316 21.87 -32.00 -3.52
C ILE A 316 21.58 -31.38 -2.15
N VAL A 317 20.78 -30.32 -2.15
CA VAL A 317 20.28 -29.68 -0.94
C VAL A 317 18.76 -29.59 -0.98
N ASP A 318 18.13 -30.08 0.07
CA ASP A 318 16.72 -29.88 0.36
C ASP A 318 16.61 -28.58 1.18
N VAL A 319 15.94 -27.54 0.65
CA VAL A 319 15.79 -26.22 1.29
C VAL A 319 14.35 -26.04 1.75
N GLU A 320 14.17 -25.64 3.00
CA GLU A 320 12.88 -25.28 3.60
C GLU A 320 12.82 -23.77 3.83
N TYR A 321 11.71 -23.16 3.45
CA TYR A 321 11.51 -21.71 3.49
C TYR A 321 10.04 -21.38 3.66
N THR A 322 9.77 -20.19 4.19
CA THR A 322 8.42 -19.67 4.43
C THR A 322 8.17 -18.48 3.52
N VAL A 323 7.06 -18.50 2.78
CA VAL A 323 6.54 -17.35 2.03
C VAL A 323 5.36 -16.76 2.80
N ALA A 324 5.31 -15.44 2.98
CA ALA A 324 4.27 -14.78 3.75
C ALA A 324 3.72 -13.53 3.07
N ASN A 325 2.45 -13.23 3.33
CA ASN A 325 1.74 -12.06 2.81
C ASN A 325 1.22 -11.21 3.97
N TYR A 326 2.13 -10.68 4.79
CA TYR A 326 1.78 -10.09 6.08
C TYR A 326 1.20 -8.68 5.98
N LYS A 327 1.71 -7.84 5.08
CA LYS A 327 1.22 -6.46 4.93
C LYS A 327 0.36 -6.25 3.70
N GLY A 328 0.23 -7.25 2.82
CA GLY A 328 -0.59 -7.17 1.63
C GLY A 328 -2.05 -6.91 1.99
N ASN A 329 -2.74 -6.17 1.13
CA ASN A 329 -4.19 -5.98 1.21
C ASN A 329 -4.91 -6.78 0.10
N HIS A 330 -4.22 -7.74 -0.51
CA HIS A 330 -4.76 -8.74 -1.44
C HIS A 330 -4.07 -10.09 -1.20
N PRO A 331 -4.74 -11.23 -1.42
CA PRO A 331 -4.06 -12.53 -1.43
C PRO A 331 -2.94 -12.61 -2.47
N LEU A 332 -1.84 -13.28 -2.10
CA LEU A 332 -0.78 -13.67 -3.03
C LEU A 332 -1.23 -14.95 -3.74
N LYS A 333 -1.28 -14.92 -5.07
CA LYS A 333 -1.86 -16.01 -5.86
C LYS A 333 -1.03 -17.30 -5.75
N SER A 334 -1.68 -18.44 -5.96
CA SER A 334 -0.95 -19.70 -6.20
C SER A 334 -0.12 -19.58 -7.48
N ASN A 335 0.90 -20.42 -7.62
CA ASN A 335 1.88 -20.39 -8.70
C ASN A 335 2.70 -19.09 -8.78
N THR A 336 2.79 -18.30 -7.70
CA THR A 336 3.77 -17.21 -7.62
C THR A 336 5.17 -17.80 -7.66
N PRO A 337 6.05 -17.36 -8.59
CA PRO A 337 7.34 -17.97 -8.81
C PRO A 337 8.34 -17.64 -7.70
N ILE A 338 9.26 -18.57 -7.45
CA ILE A 338 10.34 -18.43 -6.48
C ILE A 338 11.64 -18.83 -7.18
N ALA A 339 12.62 -17.93 -7.20
CA ALA A 339 13.92 -18.16 -7.82
C ALA A 339 15.02 -18.31 -6.78
N PHE A 340 15.95 -19.23 -7.05
CA PHE A 340 17.09 -19.54 -6.19
C PHE A 340 18.39 -19.18 -6.91
N TYR A 341 19.25 -18.42 -6.26
CA TYR A 341 20.48 -17.92 -6.86
C TYR A 341 21.71 -18.21 -6.00
N ILE A 342 22.84 -18.49 -6.67
CA ILE A 342 24.17 -18.48 -6.09
C ILE A 342 25.04 -17.56 -6.94
N ASN A 343 25.72 -16.59 -6.33
CA ASN A 343 26.55 -15.60 -7.04
C ASN A 343 25.81 -14.93 -8.21
N ASN A 344 24.53 -14.59 -8.02
CA ASN A 344 23.63 -14.03 -9.03
C ASN A 344 23.26 -14.94 -10.21
N GLU A 345 23.71 -16.19 -10.22
CA GLU A 345 23.32 -17.18 -11.22
C GLU A 345 22.15 -18.03 -10.71
N LEU A 346 21.15 -18.24 -11.55
CA LEU A 346 19.97 -19.03 -11.23
C LEU A 346 20.33 -20.52 -11.11
N VAL A 347 20.01 -21.13 -9.98
CA VAL A 347 20.29 -22.54 -9.68
C VAL A 347 19.04 -23.40 -9.49
N GLY A 348 17.86 -22.78 -9.37
CA GLY A 348 16.60 -23.48 -9.30
C GLY A 348 15.41 -22.54 -9.31
N LYS A 349 14.23 -23.13 -9.51
CA LYS A 349 12.94 -22.45 -9.40
C LYS A 349 11.95 -23.32 -8.61
N ALA A 350 11.00 -22.68 -7.97
CA ALA A 350 9.82 -23.28 -7.37
C ALA A 350 8.65 -22.32 -7.55
N GLU A 351 7.47 -22.70 -7.08
CA GLU A 351 6.29 -21.85 -7.08
C GLU A 351 5.51 -22.09 -5.77
N THR A 352 4.65 -21.16 -5.37
CA THR A 352 3.72 -21.37 -4.25
C THR A 352 2.62 -22.36 -4.64
N ASP A 353 2.33 -23.36 -3.82
CA ASP A 353 1.31 -24.38 -4.13
C ASP A 353 -0.14 -23.84 -4.08
N PHE A 354 -0.42 -22.92 -3.16
CA PHE A 354 -1.75 -22.39 -2.89
C PHE A 354 -1.69 -20.87 -2.72
N GLU A 355 -2.85 -20.23 -2.84
CA GLU A 355 -3.02 -18.82 -2.51
C GLU A 355 -2.68 -18.56 -1.04
N ILE A 356 -1.88 -17.53 -0.77
CA ILE A 356 -1.51 -17.08 0.56
C ILE A 356 -2.33 -15.83 0.89
N GLY A 357 -3.37 -16.03 1.70
CA GLY A 357 -4.26 -14.95 2.13
C GLY A 357 -3.56 -13.85 2.93
N ILE A 358 -4.24 -12.74 3.10
CA ILE A 358 -3.76 -11.57 3.86
C ILE A 358 -3.44 -11.99 5.31
N GLY A 359 -2.26 -11.61 5.79
CA GLY A 359 -1.78 -11.93 7.14
C GLY A 359 -1.42 -13.40 7.34
N LYS A 360 -1.27 -14.19 6.27
CA LYS A 360 -0.94 -15.62 6.31
C LYS A 360 0.44 -15.90 5.74
N GLU A 361 0.92 -17.10 6.01
CA GLU A 361 2.17 -17.66 5.50
C GLU A 361 1.98 -19.11 5.04
N SER A 362 2.89 -19.59 4.20
CA SER A 362 2.99 -20.96 3.75
C SER A 362 4.43 -21.46 3.84
N LYS A 363 4.60 -22.67 4.38
CA LYS A 363 5.89 -23.34 4.46
C LYS A 363 6.08 -24.24 3.26
N LEU A 364 7.19 -24.06 2.58
CA LEU A 364 7.51 -24.71 1.32
C LEU A 364 8.87 -25.39 1.42
N LYS A 365 9.08 -26.33 0.50
CA LYS A 365 10.33 -27.06 0.39
C LYS A 365 10.68 -27.27 -1.07
N THR A 366 11.94 -27.05 -1.44
CA THR A 366 12.44 -27.42 -2.76
C THR A 366 13.74 -28.20 -2.67
N ARG A 367 14.04 -28.96 -3.72
CA ARG A 367 15.31 -29.67 -3.88
C ARG A 367 16.13 -28.99 -4.96
N LEU A 368 17.36 -28.61 -4.62
CA LEU A 368 18.31 -27.99 -5.53
C LEU A 368 19.50 -28.91 -5.78
N GLU A 369 19.89 -29.04 -7.05
CA GLU A 369 21.17 -29.63 -7.44
C GLU A 369 22.20 -28.52 -7.60
N ILE A 370 23.31 -28.60 -6.87
CA ILE A 370 24.29 -27.50 -6.80
C ILE A 370 25.48 -27.78 -7.74
N PRO A 371 25.66 -26.98 -8.80
CA PRO A 371 26.81 -27.13 -9.69
C PRO A 371 28.16 -27.07 -8.96
N ALA A 372 29.12 -27.90 -9.39
CA ALA A 372 30.45 -28.01 -8.78
C ALA A 372 31.22 -26.67 -8.72
N LYS A 373 30.98 -25.78 -9.69
CA LYS A 373 31.65 -24.47 -9.78
C LYS A 373 31.40 -23.54 -8.58
N PHE A 374 30.35 -23.76 -7.79
CA PHE A 374 30.04 -22.93 -6.62
C PHE A 374 30.78 -23.35 -5.35
N GLY A 375 31.60 -24.40 -5.41
CA GLY A 375 32.25 -24.93 -4.22
C GLY A 375 31.26 -25.62 -3.28
N TYR A 376 31.70 -25.98 -2.07
CA TYR A 376 30.85 -26.61 -1.06
C TYR A 376 30.30 -25.63 -0.01
N ARG A 377 30.71 -24.36 -0.05
CA ARG A 377 30.21 -23.26 0.77
C ARG A 377 29.83 -22.08 -0.12
N PHE A 378 28.62 -21.58 0.03
CA PHE A 378 28.08 -20.48 -0.77
C PHE A 378 26.93 -19.79 -0.05
N ASP A 379 26.62 -18.56 -0.50
CA ASP A 379 25.41 -17.87 -0.09
C ASP A 379 24.29 -18.20 -1.08
N LEU A 380 23.21 -18.78 -0.56
CA LEU A 380 21.98 -19.02 -1.30
C LEU A 380 21.07 -17.82 -1.10
N MET A 381 20.70 -17.16 -2.20
CA MET A 381 19.67 -16.13 -2.22
C MET A 381 18.37 -16.75 -2.73
N ILE A 382 17.26 -16.47 -2.04
CA ILE A 382 15.93 -16.91 -2.44
C ILE A 382 15.07 -15.66 -2.63
N ASN A 383 14.42 -15.58 -3.79
CA ASN A 383 13.53 -14.48 -4.15
C ASN A 383 12.13 -15.07 -4.38
N VAL A 384 11.13 -14.62 -3.64
CA VAL A 384 9.73 -14.84 -4.02
C VAL A 384 9.32 -13.80 -5.06
N ASP A 385 8.30 -14.12 -5.84
CA ASP A 385 7.81 -13.30 -6.95
C ASP A 385 8.87 -13.04 -8.03
N ASP A 386 9.73 -14.03 -8.27
CA ASP A 386 10.81 -13.95 -9.24
C ASP A 386 10.81 -15.21 -10.11
N ASP A 387 10.56 -15.03 -11.41
CA ASP A 387 10.57 -16.10 -12.41
C ASP A 387 11.99 -16.42 -12.92
N GLY A 388 13.03 -15.87 -12.31
CA GLY A 388 14.41 -15.98 -12.74
C GLY A 388 14.95 -14.71 -13.41
N THR A 389 14.08 -13.76 -13.76
CA THR A 389 14.45 -12.50 -14.44
C THR A 389 14.80 -11.37 -13.47
N LYS A 390 14.59 -11.54 -12.16
CA LYS A 390 14.73 -10.50 -11.12
C LYS A 390 13.78 -9.32 -11.30
N LYS A 391 12.64 -9.56 -11.93
CA LYS A 391 11.53 -8.62 -12.02
C LYS A 391 10.35 -9.26 -11.29
N GLY A 392 9.64 -8.46 -10.50
CA GLY A 392 8.38 -8.86 -9.87
C GLY A 392 7.42 -9.43 -10.90
N PHE A 393 6.84 -10.58 -10.59
CA PHE A 393 5.85 -11.27 -11.41
C PHE A 393 4.43 -10.76 -11.12
N VAL A 394 4.16 -10.35 -9.87
CA VAL A 394 2.98 -9.56 -9.49
C VAL A 394 3.40 -8.21 -8.93
N TYR A 395 2.53 -7.20 -9.03
CA TYR A 395 2.79 -5.94 -8.33
C TYR A 395 2.49 -6.09 -6.85
N GLU A 396 3.39 -5.58 -6.02
CA GLU A 396 3.32 -5.70 -4.57
C GLU A 396 3.30 -4.34 -3.88
N ILE A 397 2.94 -4.32 -2.59
CA ILE A 397 3.03 -3.09 -1.79
C ILE A 397 4.50 -2.65 -1.65
N ASP A 398 5.43 -3.59 -1.50
CA ASP A 398 6.85 -3.33 -1.32
C ASP A 398 7.70 -4.39 -2.05
N GLU A 399 8.07 -4.07 -3.28
CA GLU A 399 8.91 -4.89 -4.18
C GLU A 399 10.35 -5.12 -3.66
N GLU A 400 10.76 -4.46 -2.58
CA GLU A 400 12.13 -4.54 -2.05
C GLU A 400 12.29 -5.59 -0.94
N ASN A 401 11.19 -6.22 -0.49
CA ASN A 401 11.20 -7.15 0.65
C ASN A 401 11.07 -8.63 0.28
N ASN A 402 11.14 -8.95 -1.02
CA ASN A 402 10.91 -10.27 -1.59
C ASN A 402 12.10 -11.25 -1.50
N SER A 403 13.22 -10.84 -0.89
CA SER A 403 14.46 -11.62 -0.92
C SER A 403 15.03 -11.93 0.45
N THR A 404 15.64 -13.11 0.55
CA THR A 404 16.41 -13.53 1.73
C THR A 404 17.72 -14.19 1.30
N LYS A 405 18.71 -14.19 2.18
CA LYS A 405 20.02 -14.79 1.94
C LYS A 405 20.46 -15.62 3.13
N SER A 406 21.00 -16.80 2.87
CA SER A 406 21.53 -17.67 3.92
C SER A 406 22.76 -18.45 3.45
N HIS A 407 23.65 -18.75 4.40
CA HIS A 407 24.88 -19.48 4.12
C HIS A 407 24.64 -21.00 4.16
N VAL A 408 24.99 -21.67 3.06
CA VAL A 408 24.85 -23.12 2.90
C VAL A 408 26.24 -23.76 2.86
N ASN A 409 26.43 -24.80 3.66
CA ASN A 409 27.63 -25.63 3.68
C ASN A 409 27.24 -27.09 3.40
N LEU A 410 27.57 -27.58 2.20
CA LEU A 410 27.25 -28.94 1.77
C LEU A 410 27.98 -30.02 2.57
N ALA A 411 29.07 -29.67 3.26
CA ALA A 411 29.84 -30.58 4.09
C ALA A 411 29.36 -30.63 5.56
N LYS A 412 28.43 -29.76 5.96
CA LYS A 412 27.98 -29.61 7.36
C LYS A 412 27.55 -30.93 8.00
N ASP A 413 26.80 -31.74 7.26
CA ASP A 413 26.22 -32.99 7.75
C ASP A 413 26.98 -34.23 7.24
N CYS A 414 28.20 -34.03 6.71
CA CYS A 414 29.00 -35.06 6.06
C CYS A 414 30.27 -35.36 6.85
N PRO A 415 30.26 -36.41 7.71
CA PRO A 415 31.44 -36.78 8.46
C PRO A 415 32.55 -37.22 7.52
N ILE A 416 33.77 -36.74 7.77
CA ILE A 416 34.95 -37.26 7.07
C ILE A 416 35.11 -38.74 7.44
N GLN A 417 35.30 -39.59 6.42
CA GLN A 417 35.47 -41.03 6.61
C GLN A 417 36.57 -41.33 7.64
N LYS A 418 36.35 -42.37 8.45
CA LYS A 418 37.30 -42.81 9.49
C LYS A 418 38.01 -44.13 9.16
N GLY A 419 37.64 -44.79 8.07
CA GLY A 419 38.37 -45.94 7.57
C GLY A 419 38.17 -46.17 6.08
N VAL A 420 39.13 -46.85 5.46
CA VAL A 420 39.13 -47.27 4.05
C VAL A 420 39.35 -48.78 4.01
N SER A 421 38.53 -49.50 3.27
CA SER A 421 38.60 -50.94 3.02
C SER A 421 38.95 -51.17 1.55
N ALA A 422 40.24 -51.07 1.20
CA ALA A 422 40.70 -51.20 -0.18
C ALA A 422 40.75 -52.67 -0.64
N ASN A 423 39.58 -53.32 -0.71
CA ASN A 423 39.39 -54.70 -1.16
C ASN A 423 38.76 -54.79 -2.57
N SER A 424 38.47 -53.65 -3.19
CA SER A 424 37.87 -53.52 -4.53
C SER A 424 36.47 -54.12 -4.63
N ASP A 425 35.69 -54.08 -3.54
CA ASP A 425 34.29 -54.54 -3.52
C ASP A 425 33.29 -53.44 -3.96
N GLY A 426 33.79 -52.24 -4.29
CA GLY A 426 33.02 -51.07 -4.69
C GLY A 426 32.55 -50.21 -3.53
N SER A 427 32.78 -50.63 -2.28
CA SER A 427 32.35 -49.94 -1.06
C SER A 427 33.55 -49.51 -0.22
N ASN A 428 33.66 -48.20 0.03
CA ASN A 428 34.69 -47.65 0.91
C ASN A 428 36.14 -48.00 0.48
N ASP A 429 36.35 -48.20 -0.82
CA ASP A 429 37.64 -48.59 -1.41
C ASP A 429 38.71 -47.50 -1.35
N GLY A 430 38.29 -46.24 -1.24
CA GLY A 430 39.16 -45.08 -1.19
C GLY A 430 38.66 -44.01 -0.24
N PHE A 431 39.56 -43.11 0.15
CA PHE A 431 39.25 -42.00 1.04
C PHE A 431 38.52 -40.89 0.27
N ASP A 432 37.20 -40.82 0.42
CA ASP A 432 36.32 -39.91 -0.29
C ASP A 432 36.25 -38.53 0.38
N LEU A 433 36.85 -37.55 -0.31
CA LEU A 433 36.79 -36.13 0.01
C LEU A 433 36.20 -35.31 -1.15
N SER A 434 35.45 -35.95 -2.05
CA SER A 434 34.86 -35.34 -3.24
C SER A 434 34.01 -34.10 -2.95
N ILE A 435 33.42 -34.01 -1.75
CA ILE A 435 32.62 -32.87 -1.34
C ILE A 435 33.45 -31.62 -0.98
N TYR A 436 34.75 -31.76 -0.67
CA TYR A 436 35.55 -30.70 -0.02
C TYR A 436 36.32 -29.78 -0.98
N ASP A 437 36.22 -29.94 -2.30
CA ASP A 437 36.90 -29.11 -3.32
C ASP A 437 38.35 -28.72 -2.90
N LEU A 438 39.13 -29.71 -2.50
CA LEU A 438 40.37 -29.48 -1.78
C LEU A 438 41.49 -28.93 -2.68
N ASN A 439 42.36 -28.12 -2.09
CA ASN A 439 43.55 -27.55 -2.72
C ASN A 439 44.74 -28.52 -2.66
N GLU A 440 44.92 -29.16 -1.52
CA GLU A 440 46.01 -30.10 -1.25
C GLU A 440 45.58 -31.08 -0.17
N LEU A 441 45.88 -32.36 -0.37
CA LEU A 441 45.81 -33.44 0.60
C LEU A 441 47.21 -34.00 0.83
N LYS A 442 47.57 -34.21 2.09
CA LYS A 442 48.75 -34.95 2.53
C LYS A 442 48.34 -36.02 3.54
N ILE A 443 48.91 -37.20 3.40
CA ILE A 443 48.70 -38.32 4.33
C ILE A 443 50.04 -38.75 4.89
N TYR A 444 50.08 -38.98 6.20
CA TYR A 444 51.27 -39.30 6.97
C TYR A 444 51.10 -40.65 7.66
N ASN A 445 52.19 -41.41 7.76
CA ASN A 445 52.23 -42.58 8.62
C ASN A 445 52.35 -42.19 10.10
N ARG A 446 52.36 -43.19 10.99
CA ARG A 446 52.49 -42.99 12.44
C ARG A 446 53.77 -42.31 12.93
N TYR A 447 54.78 -42.21 12.07
CA TYR A 447 56.07 -41.57 12.37
C TYR A 447 56.13 -40.14 11.83
N GLY A 448 55.03 -39.61 11.27
CA GLY A 448 54.99 -38.28 10.65
C GLY A 448 55.61 -38.21 9.26
N THR A 449 55.93 -39.35 8.63
CA THR A 449 56.44 -39.38 7.26
C THR A 449 55.28 -39.24 6.26
N GLU A 450 55.37 -38.28 5.34
CA GLU A 450 54.38 -38.10 4.27
C GLU A 450 54.43 -39.30 3.30
N VAL A 451 53.36 -40.09 3.28
CA VAL A 451 53.21 -41.31 2.45
C VAL A 451 52.38 -41.08 1.20
N PHE A 452 51.54 -40.04 1.16
CA PHE A 452 50.76 -39.71 -0.02
C PHE A 452 50.51 -38.20 -0.08
N LYS A 453 50.42 -37.67 -1.30
CA LYS A 453 50.08 -36.27 -1.55
C LYS A 453 49.28 -36.16 -2.83
N HIS A 454 48.26 -35.31 -2.83
CA HIS A 454 47.51 -34.95 -4.02
C HIS A 454 47.15 -33.47 -4.00
N GLY A 455 47.14 -32.83 -5.17
CA GLY A 455 46.70 -31.43 -5.32
C GLY A 455 45.20 -31.32 -5.59
N LYS A 456 44.82 -30.22 -6.24
CA LYS A 456 43.47 -30.00 -6.77
C LYS A 456 42.97 -31.18 -7.61
N GLY A 457 41.67 -31.46 -7.53
CA GLY A 457 41.03 -32.58 -8.23
C GLY A 457 41.07 -33.91 -7.49
N TYR A 458 41.51 -33.94 -6.22
CA TYR A 458 41.33 -35.11 -5.39
C TYR A 458 39.84 -35.35 -5.12
N THR A 459 39.41 -36.60 -5.23
CA THR A 459 38.08 -37.09 -4.87
C THR A 459 38.24 -38.35 -4.02
N THR A 460 38.74 -39.45 -4.60
CA THR A 460 38.82 -40.78 -3.97
C THR A 460 40.14 -41.53 -4.25
N GLN A 461 41.17 -40.85 -4.76
CA GLN A 461 42.37 -41.50 -5.33
C GLN A 461 43.19 -42.29 -4.31
N TRP A 462 43.13 -41.97 -3.01
CA TRP A 462 43.88 -42.72 -2.00
C TRP A 462 43.12 -43.98 -1.58
N ILE A 463 43.63 -45.12 -2.02
CA ILE A 463 43.17 -46.49 -1.75
C ILE A 463 44.17 -47.24 -0.87
N GLY A 464 44.96 -46.50 -0.07
CA GLY A 464 46.00 -47.07 0.80
C GLY A 464 47.33 -47.37 0.12
N GLN A 465 47.73 -46.58 -0.87
CA GLN A 465 49.04 -46.65 -1.53
C GLN A 465 49.98 -45.52 -1.07
N ASP A 466 51.29 -45.74 -1.20
CA ASP A 466 52.33 -44.73 -0.98
C ASP A 466 52.58 -43.87 -2.25
N LYS A 467 53.55 -42.95 -2.19
CA LYS A 467 53.95 -42.08 -3.32
C LYS A 467 54.48 -42.83 -4.55
N ASN A 468 54.93 -44.07 -4.37
CA ASN A 468 55.45 -44.93 -5.43
C ASN A 468 54.38 -45.93 -5.92
N GLY A 469 53.14 -45.83 -5.41
CA GLY A 469 52.06 -46.77 -5.71
C GLY A 469 52.15 -48.10 -4.97
N GLN A 470 53.07 -48.25 -4.01
CA GLN A 470 53.17 -49.47 -3.20
C GLN A 470 52.08 -49.51 -2.14
N LEU A 471 51.55 -50.71 -1.86
CA LEU A 471 50.49 -50.87 -0.86
C LEU A 471 51.04 -50.61 0.54
N LEU A 472 50.38 -49.71 1.25
CA LEU A 472 50.64 -49.43 2.65
C LEU A 472 50.07 -50.56 3.53
N PRO A 473 50.74 -50.89 4.66
CA PRO A 473 50.23 -51.85 5.63
C PRO A 473 48.93 -51.34 6.28
N ALA A 474 48.11 -52.26 6.79
CA ALA A 474 46.95 -51.90 7.58
C ALA A 474 47.38 -51.07 8.81
N GLY A 475 46.62 -50.03 9.14
CA GLY A 475 46.96 -49.15 10.25
C GLY A 475 46.32 -47.77 10.18
N THR A 476 46.62 -46.95 11.19
CA THR A 476 46.17 -45.56 11.25
C THR A 476 47.12 -44.64 10.50
N TYR A 477 46.55 -43.86 9.60
CA TYR A 477 47.22 -42.79 8.88
C TYR A 477 46.62 -41.45 9.29
N TYR A 478 47.41 -40.40 9.24
CA TYR A 478 46.97 -39.05 9.58
C TYR A 478 46.86 -38.23 8.31
N TYR A 479 45.74 -37.55 8.11
CA TYR A 479 45.57 -36.67 6.97
C TYR A 479 45.63 -35.21 7.39
N VAL A 480 46.12 -34.38 6.47
CA VAL A 480 45.92 -32.93 6.48
C VAL A 480 45.47 -32.55 5.08
N PHE A 481 44.31 -31.90 4.95
CA PHE A 481 43.92 -31.31 3.68
C PHE A 481 43.44 -29.88 3.86
N SER A 482 43.71 -29.06 2.86
CA SER A 482 43.28 -27.67 2.84
C SER A 482 42.24 -27.44 1.75
N THR A 483 41.28 -26.57 2.03
CA THR A 483 40.30 -26.07 1.09
C THR A 483 40.52 -24.57 0.89
N ALA A 484 39.65 -23.88 0.13
CA ALA A 484 39.69 -22.43 0.05
C ALA A 484 39.32 -21.73 1.38
N PHE A 485 38.67 -22.44 2.31
CA PHE A 485 38.08 -21.85 3.51
C PHE A 485 38.79 -22.26 4.80
N GLU A 486 39.24 -23.50 4.89
CA GLU A 486 39.82 -24.06 6.11
C GLU A 486 40.78 -25.23 5.84
N THR A 487 41.55 -25.59 6.86
CA THR A 487 42.42 -26.78 6.87
C THR A 487 41.87 -27.80 7.84
N PHE A 488 41.68 -29.02 7.36
CA PHE A 488 41.25 -30.15 8.16
C PHE A 488 42.44 -31.05 8.47
N SER A 489 42.41 -31.64 9.66
CA SER A 489 43.32 -32.72 10.02
C SER A 489 42.58 -33.78 10.81
N GLY A 490 43.09 -35.00 10.77
CA GLY A 490 42.46 -36.13 11.44
C GLY A 490 43.19 -37.42 11.15
N TYR A 491 42.48 -38.53 11.32
CA TYR A 491 43.00 -39.86 11.05
C TYR A 491 42.05 -40.65 10.15
N ILE A 492 42.63 -41.59 9.40
CA ILE A 492 41.93 -42.57 8.59
C ILE A 492 42.55 -43.94 8.85
N TYR A 493 41.72 -44.95 9.12
CA TYR A 493 42.20 -46.31 9.33
C TYR A 493 42.16 -47.13 8.03
N LEU A 494 43.32 -47.57 7.55
CA LEU A 494 43.41 -48.46 6.39
C LEU A 494 43.23 -49.92 6.83
N ILE A 495 42.20 -50.56 6.30
CA ILE A 495 41.93 -51.99 6.47
C ILE A 495 42.49 -52.72 5.26
N ARG A 496 43.22 -53.81 5.51
CA ARG A 496 43.60 -54.79 4.49
C ARG A 496 43.00 -56.12 4.91
N GLU A 497 42.23 -56.75 4.04
CA GLU A 497 41.92 -58.17 4.21
C GLU A 497 43.23 -58.95 4.13
N ILE A 498 43.49 -59.76 5.16
CA ILE A 498 44.51 -60.81 5.08
C ILE A 498 43.82 -61.95 4.34
N LYS A 499 44.15 -62.14 3.05
CA LYS A 499 43.78 -63.37 2.33
C LYS A 499 44.68 -64.52 2.71
#